data_AF-A0A7M3BJ63-F1
#
_entry.id   AF-A0A7M3BJ63-F1
#
_cell.length_a   1.000
_cell.length_b   1.000
_cell.length_c   1.000
_cell.angle_alpha   90.00
_cell.angle_beta   90.00
_cell.angle_gamma   90.00
#
_symmetry.space_group_name_H-M   'P 1'
#
loop_
_entity.id
_entity.type
_entity.pdbx_description
1 polymer ?
#
loop_
_entity_poly.entity_id
_entity_poly.type
_entity_poly.pdbx_seq_one_letter_code
_entity_poly.pdbx_strand_id
1 'polypeptide(L)'
;EPLLLAEHAPVAVTPNRAAGARLLLEKHGCDFLIMDDGFQSARIHIDYALVVVDARYGVGNGHVIPGGPLRADIVDQLVFTSALLKMGEGLAADAVVRQAARAGRPIFEAR
;
A
#
# COMPACT_ATOMS: atom_id res chain seq x y z
N GLU A 1 -9.88 12.83 2.54
CA GLU A 1 -8.73 12.19 1.86
C GLU A 1 -8.67 12.54 0.37
N PRO A 2 -9.65 12.18 -0.51
CA PRO A 2 -9.51 12.49 -1.94
C PRO A 2 -9.34 13.96 -2.30
N LEU A 3 -9.99 14.87 -1.56
CA LEU A 3 -9.83 16.31 -1.76
C LEU A 3 -8.43 16.81 -1.40
N LEU A 4 -7.77 16.23 -0.39
CA LEU A 4 -6.40 16.58 -0.02
C LEU A 4 -5.41 16.15 -1.11
N LEU A 5 -5.62 14.95 -1.67
CA LEU A 5 -4.81 14.46 -2.79
C LEU A 5 -5.02 15.32 -4.06
N ALA A 6 -6.24 15.79 -4.28
CA ALA A 6 -6.60 16.62 -5.44
C ALA A 6 -5.91 18.00 -5.45
N GLU A 7 -5.40 18.47 -4.30
CA GLU A 7 -4.57 19.68 -4.22
C GLU A 7 -3.20 19.50 -4.86
N HIS A 8 -2.73 18.24 -5.00
CA HIS A 8 -1.40 17.92 -5.48
C HIS A 8 -1.38 17.25 -6.86
N ALA A 9 -2.42 16.52 -7.24
CA ALA A 9 -2.47 15.80 -8.51
C ALA A 9 -3.93 15.55 -8.97
N PRO A 10 -4.17 15.23 -10.25
CA PRO A 10 -5.48 14.75 -10.71
C PRO A 10 -5.91 13.48 -9.94
N VAL A 11 -7.12 13.50 -9.37
CA VAL A 11 -7.67 12.40 -8.57
C VAL A 11 -8.98 11.92 -9.16
N ALA A 12 -9.11 10.60 -9.32
CA ALA A 12 -10.36 9.94 -9.67
C ALA A 12 -10.84 9.08 -8.50
N VAL A 13 -12.06 9.33 -8.02
CA VAL A 13 -12.71 8.52 -6.98
C VAL A 13 -13.75 7.63 -7.63
N THR A 14 -13.54 6.32 -7.59
CA THR A 14 -14.47 5.37 -8.21
C THR A 14 -14.31 3.97 -7.60
N PRO A 15 -15.40 3.21 -7.44
CA PRO A 15 -15.31 1.79 -7.07
C PRO A 15 -14.68 0.95 -8.20
N ASN A 16 -14.75 1.41 -9.45
CA ASN A 16 -14.11 0.77 -10.59
C ASN A 16 -12.78 1.47 -10.91
N ARG A 17 -11.70 1.00 -10.27
CA ARG A 17 -10.36 1.58 -10.43
C ARG A 17 -9.87 1.60 -11.87
N ALA A 18 -10.19 0.58 -12.68
CA ALA A 18 -9.81 0.55 -14.10
C ALA A 18 -10.49 1.66 -14.91
N ALA A 19 -11.76 1.95 -14.62
CA ALA A 19 -12.46 3.09 -15.22
C ALA A 19 -11.86 4.43 -14.78
N GLY A 20 -11.45 4.55 -13.51
CA GLY A 20 -10.77 5.74 -12.98
C GLY A 20 -9.42 5.99 -13.63
N ALA A 21 -8.59 4.94 -13.74
CA ALA A 21 -7.29 4.99 -14.42
C ALA A 21 -7.45 5.44 -15.88
N ARG A 22 -8.41 4.85 -16.61
CA ARG A 22 -8.70 5.24 -17.99
C ARG A 22 -9.17 6.69 -18.10
N LEU A 23 -10.00 7.17 -17.19
CA LEU A 23 -10.43 8.56 -17.14
C LEU A 23 -9.23 9.51 -16.95
N LEU A 24 -8.33 9.20 -16.01
CA LEU A 24 -7.14 10.00 -15.74
C LEU A 24 -6.19 10.04 -16.95
N LEU A 25 -5.98 8.89 -17.60
CA LEU A 25 -5.20 8.81 -18.84
C LEU A 25 -5.83 9.66 -19.96
N GLU A 26 -7.14 9.51 -20.22
CA GLU A 26 -7.83 10.19 -21.33
C GLU A 26 -7.98 11.71 -21.12
N LYS A 27 -8.23 12.15 -19.88
CA LYS A 27 -8.56 13.56 -19.58
C LYS A 27 -7.38 14.39 -19.11
N HIS A 28 -6.41 13.75 -18.45
CA HIS A 28 -5.27 14.44 -17.85
C HIS A 28 -3.92 13.95 -18.41
N GLY A 29 -3.91 12.95 -19.28
CA GLY A 29 -2.67 12.42 -19.87
C GLY A 29 -1.80 11.69 -18.86
N CYS A 30 -2.35 11.20 -17.75
CA CYS A 30 -1.58 10.53 -16.71
C CYS A 30 -0.98 9.21 -17.24
N ASP A 31 0.34 9.07 -17.12
CA ASP A 31 1.10 7.87 -17.46
C ASP A 31 1.63 7.12 -16.23
N PHE A 32 1.59 7.76 -15.05
CA PHE A 32 1.91 7.19 -13.76
C PHE A 32 0.72 7.32 -12.79
N LEU A 33 0.30 6.20 -12.21
CA LEU A 33 -0.87 6.13 -11.33
C LEU A 33 -0.47 5.67 -9.94
N ILE A 34 -0.79 6.47 -8.94
CA ILE A 34 -0.68 6.08 -7.53
C ILE A 34 -2.08 5.69 -7.05
N MET A 35 -2.21 4.46 -6.57
CA MET A 35 -3.44 4.00 -5.96
C MET A 35 -3.34 4.06 -4.45
N ASP A 36 -4.03 5.04 -3.87
CA ASP A 36 -4.26 5.06 -2.44
C ASP A 36 -5.10 3.82 -2.04
N ASP A 37 -4.66 3.14 -0.98
CA ASP A 37 -5.17 1.85 -0.51
C ASP A 37 -5.42 0.82 -1.64
N GLY A 38 -4.52 0.77 -2.64
CA GLY A 38 -4.67 -0.05 -3.85
C GLY A 38 -4.29 -1.51 -3.74
N PHE A 39 -3.66 -1.88 -2.63
CA PHE A 39 -3.00 -3.17 -2.49
C PHE A 39 -3.94 -4.37 -2.67
N GLN A 40 -5.22 -4.21 -2.34
CA GLN A 40 -6.23 -5.27 -2.44
C GLN A 40 -7.04 -5.24 -3.74
N SER A 41 -6.70 -4.37 -4.69
CA SER A 41 -7.46 -4.27 -5.93
C SER A 41 -7.08 -5.36 -6.93
N ALA A 42 -7.89 -6.42 -7.01
CA ALA A 42 -7.69 -7.51 -7.95
C ALA A 42 -8.02 -7.19 -9.42
N ARG A 43 -8.48 -5.97 -9.73
CA ARG A 43 -9.07 -5.60 -11.04
C ARG A 43 -8.17 -4.73 -11.92
N ILE A 44 -6.99 -4.39 -11.45
CA ILE A 44 -5.99 -3.63 -12.19
C ILE A 44 -4.63 -4.28 -11.95
N HIS A 45 -3.82 -4.35 -12.99
CA HIS A 45 -2.45 -4.83 -12.86
C HIS A 45 -1.66 -3.84 -12.00
N ILE A 46 -0.86 -4.35 -11.07
CA ILE A 46 -0.02 -3.53 -10.19
C ILE A 46 1.43 -3.81 -10.60
N ASP A 47 2.06 -2.83 -11.25
CA ASP A 47 3.47 -2.91 -11.62
C ASP A 47 4.38 -2.90 -10.38
N TYR A 48 3.97 -2.16 -9.34
CA TYR A 48 4.72 -2.03 -8.11
C TYR A 48 3.82 -1.83 -6.88
N ALA A 49 3.92 -2.75 -5.92
CA ALA A 49 3.18 -2.70 -4.67
C ALA A 49 4.09 -2.30 -3.50
N LEU A 50 4.04 -1.02 -3.12
CA LEU A 50 4.72 -0.52 -1.94
C LEU A 50 3.79 -0.63 -0.72
N VAL A 51 4.13 -1.49 0.23
CA VAL A 51 3.37 -1.64 1.48
C VAL A 51 3.99 -0.77 2.56
N VAL A 52 3.16 0.01 3.24
CA VAL A 52 3.61 0.95 4.28
C VAL A 52 3.32 0.36 5.66
N VAL A 53 4.30 0.43 6.57
CA VAL A 53 4.13 0.09 7.98
C VAL A 53 4.62 1.24 8.87
N ASP A 54 3.80 1.68 9.81
CA ASP A 54 4.22 2.64 10.83
C ASP A 54 5.15 1.96 11.85
N ALA A 55 6.31 2.56 12.11
CA ALA A 55 7.35 1.99 12.97
C ALA A 55 6.96 1.90 14.45
N ARG A 56 5.98 2.70 14.89
CA ARG A 56 5.47 2.76 16.28
C ARG A 56 4.32 1.78 16.50
N TYR A 57 3.46 1.61 15.51
CA TYR A 57 2.29 0.72 15.61
C TYR A 57 2.54 -0.68 15.04
N GLY A 58 3.40 -0.81 14.04
CA GLY A 58 3.68 -2.06 13.35
C GLY A 58 2.41 -2.65 12.74
N VAL A 59 2.14 -3.91 13.05
CA VAL A 59 0.99 -4.70 12.55
C VAL A 59 -0.08 -4.94 13.63
N GLY A 60 -0.02 -4.20 14.74
CA GLY A 60 -0.90 -4.39 15.88
C GLY A 60 -0.70 -5.75 16.56
N ASN A 61 -1.79 -6.47 16.81
CA ASN A 61 -1.76 -7.78 17.46
C ASN A 61 -1.49 -8.97 16.51
N GLY A 62 -1.26 -8.71 15.22
CA GLY A 62 -0.94 -9.74 14.22
C GLY A 62 -2.12 -10.60 13.78
N HIS A 63 -3.35 -10.32 14.23
CA HIS A 63 -4.54 -11.07 13.81
C HIS A 63 -5.30 -10.34 12.69
N VAL A 64 -5.99 -11.13 11.87
CA VAL A 64 -6.90 -10.65 10.84
C VAL A 64 -8.24 -10.22 11.45
N ILE A 65 -8.93 -9.25 10.82
CA ILE A 65 -10.28 -8.83 11.18
C ILE A 65 -11.22 -10.05 11.29
N PRO A 66 -12.07 -10.15 12.35
CA PRO A 66 -12.30 -9.15 13.41
C PRO A 66 -11.36 -9.25 14.62
N GLY A 67 -10.46 -10.24 14.67
CA GLY A 67 -9.56 -10.47 15.81
C GLY A 67 -8.38 -9.49 15.92
N GLY A 68 -8.14 -8.71 14.88
CA GLY A 68 -7.07 -7.71 14.81
C GLY A 68 -7.23 -6.76 13.62
N PRO A 69 -6.26 -5.85 13.42
CA PRO A 69 -6.35 -4.79 12.42
C PRO A 69 -5.96 -5.23 11.00
N LEU A 70 -5.39 -6.43 10.83
CA LEU A 70 -4.91 -6.88 9.52
C LEU A 70 -6.09 -7.28 8.63
N ARG A 71 -6.01 -6.90 7.34
CA ARG A 71 -7.02 -7.32 6.36
C ARG A 71 -6.79 -8.73 5.80
N ALA A 72 -5.56 -9.23 5.89
CA ALA A 72 -5.13 -10.57 5.51
C ALA A 72 -3.86 -10.93 6.30
N ASP A 73 -3.43 -12.18 6.27
CA ASP A 73 -2.16 -12.57 6.88
C ASP A 73 -1.00 -11.79 6.24
N ILE A 74 0.02 -11.45 7.01
CA ILE A 74 1.22 -10.75 6.51
C ILE A 74 1.93 -11.61 5.47
N VAL A 75 2.03 -12.92 5.69
CA VAL A 75 2.73 -13.83 4.79
C VAL A 75 2.09 -13.85 3.42
N ASP A 76 0.76 -13.93 3.37
CA ASP A 76 -0.01 -13.93 2.12
C ASP A 76 0.15 -12.60 1.38
N GLN A 77 0.17 -11.48 2.12
CA GLN A 77 0.38 -10.15 1.54
C GLN A 77 1.80 -9.98 1.00
N LEU A 78 2.82 -10.53 1.65
CA LEU A 78 4.21 -10.41 1.19
C LEU A 78 4.46 -11.07 -0.17
N VAL A 79 3.61 -12.00 -0.62
CA VAL A 79 3.67 -12.60 -1.97
C VAL A 79 3.45 -11.55 -3.06
N PHE A 80 2.55 -10.60 -2.80
CA PHE A 80 2.17 -9.55 -3.76
C PHE A 80 2.89 -8.22 -3.50
N THR A 81 3.70 -8.15 -2.44
CA THR A 81 4.45 -6.94 -2.07
C THR A 81 5.72 -6.82 -2.91
N SER A 82 5.94 -5.68 -3.54
CA SER A 82 7.20 -5.39 -4.24
C SER A 82 8.27 -4.90 -3.26
N ALA A 83 7.89 -4.05 -2.31
CA ALA A 83 8.76 -3.55 -1.24
C ALA A 83 7.98 -3.09 -0.01
N LEU A 84 8.67 -2.99 1.13
CA LEU A 84 8.13 -2.47 2.38
C LEU A 84 8.72 -1.08 2.69
N LEU A 85 7.88 -0.13 3.05
CA LEU A 85 8.28 1.18 3.57
C LEU A 85 7.97 1.25 5.08
N LYS A 86 9.03 1.34 5.89
CA LYS A 86 8.92 1.64 7.33
C LYS A 86 8.83 3.16 7.52
N MET A 87 7.73 3.62 8.08
CA MET A 87 7.46 5.04 8.35
C MET A 87 7.71 5.40 9.81
N GLY A 88 8.55 6.39 10.05
CA GLY A 88 8.87 6.93 11.36
C GLY A 88 9.89 6.09 12.14
N GLU A 89 10.06 6.44 13.41
CA GLU A 89 10.99 5.80 14.33
C GLU A 89 10.26 4.89 15.32
N GLY A 90 10.83 3.71 15.58
CA GLY A 90 10.23 2.70 16.45
C GLY A 90 10.64 1.27 16.07
N LEU A 91 10.30 0.33 16.95
CA LEU A 91 10.66 -1.09 16.84
C LEU A 91 9.44 -1.99 16.59
N ALA A 92 8.22 -1.45 16.59
CA ALA A 92 7.01 -2.26 16.44
C ALA A 92 6.89 -2.89 15.04
N ALA A 93 7.48 -2.25 14.03
CA ALA A 93 7.55 -2.78 12.67
C ALA A 93 8.66 -3.83 12.48
N ASP A 94 9.57 -4.03 13.43
CA ASP A 94 10.76 -4.85 13.21
C ASP A 94 10.43 -6.32 12.86
N ALA A 95 9.34 -6.85 13.41
CA ALA A 95 8.88 -8.20 13.09
C ALA A 95 8.50 -8.33 11.61
N VAL A 96 7.71 -7.38 11.08
CA VAL A 96 7.31 -7.40 9.66
C VAL A 96 8.47 -7.05 8.74
N VAL A 97 9.38 -6.16 9.16
CA VAL A 97 10.62 -5.87 8.43
C VAL A 97 11.46 -7.15 8.27
N ARG A 98 11.63 -7.93 9.35
CA ARG A 98 12.33 -9.23 9.27
C ARG A 98 11.61 -10.23 8.37
N GLN A 99 10.29 -10.29 8.39
CA GLN A 99 9.51 -11.16 7.50
C GLN A 99 9.68 -10.76 6.04
N ALA A 100 9.55 -9.47 5.73
CA ALA A 100 9.75 -8.92 4.39
C ALA A 100 11.17 -9.16 3.87
N ALA A 101 12.19 -8.92 4.70
CA ALA A 101 13.59 -9.20 4.35
C ALA A 101 13.84 -10.69 4.06
N ARG A 102 13.26 -11.60 4.85
CA ARG A 102 13.33 -13.06 4.60
C ARG A 102 12.63 -13.47 3.30
N ALA A 103 11.56 -12.76 2.93
CA ALA A 103 10.87 -12.94 1.66
C ALA A 103 11.59 -12.27 0.47
N GLY A 104 12.80 -11.71 0.70
CA GLY A 104 13.59 -11.04 -0.35
C GLY A 104 13.01 -9.70 -0.80
N ARG A 105 12.12 -9.09 0.00
CA ARG A 105 11.53 -7.78 -0.32
C ARG A 105 12.47 -6.65 0.11
N PRO A 106 12.79 -5.69 -0.77
CA PRO A 106 13.49 -4.48 -0.39
C PRO A 106 12.76 -3.74 0.74
N ILE A 107 13.55 -3.14 1.63
CA ILE A 107 13.06 -2.34 2.76
C ILE A 107 13.53 -0.90 2.56
N PHE A 108 12.60 0.03 2.62
CA PHE A 108 12.84 1.46 2.61
C PHE A 108 12.44 2.06 3.95
N GLU A 109 13.07 3.18 4.31
CA GLU A 109 12.77 3.92 5.53
C GLU A 109 12.50 5.38 5.20
N ALA A 110 11.50 5.96 5.86
CA ALA A 110 11.20 7.38 5.81
C ALA A 110 10.82 7.88 7.22
N ARG A 111 11.03 9.17 7.47
CA ARG A 111 10.78 9.81 8.77
C ARG A 111 9.42 10.48 8.83
#